data_AF-A7F9H9-F1
#
_entry.id   AF-A7F9H9-F1
#
_cell.length_a   1.000
_cell.length_b   1.000
_cell.length_c   1.000
_cell.angle_alpha   90.00
_cell.angle_beta   90.00
_cell.angle_gamma   90.00
#
_symmetry.space_group_name_H-M   'P 1'
#
loop_
_entity.id
_entity.type
_entity.pdbx_description
1 polymer ?
#
loop_
_entity_poly.entity_id
_entity_poly.type
_entity_poly.pdbx_seq_one_letter_code
_entity_poly.pdbx_strand_id
1 'polypeptide(L)' 'MYAQKLEGQSWIGERMDKAKIDKMSDQQLGQLYELMQAIRKKQAEENGEDSGPEQL' A
#
# COMPACT_ATOMS: atom_id res chain seq x y z
N MET A 1 -11.75 13.90 -11.65
CA MET A 1 -11.11 12.83 -12.45
C MET A 1 -9.95 12.23 -11.63
N TYR A 2 -10.21 11.29 -10.72
CA TYR A 2 -9.14 10.59 -9.97
C TYR A 2 -8.72 9.28 -10.65
N ALA A 3 -9.59 8.70 -11.48
CA ALA A 3 -9.38 7.40 -12.12
C ALA A 3 -8.53 7.48 -13.41
N GLN A 4 -8.50 8.61 -14.12
CA GLN A 4 -7.77 8.75 -15.39
C GLN A 4 -6.24 8.61 -15.27
N LYS A 5 -5.68 8.72 -14.06
CA LYS A 5 -4.22 8.60 -13.83
C LYS A 5 -3.76 7.20 -13.42
N LEU A 6 -4.70 6.27 -13.19
CA LEU A 6 -4.43 4.92 -12.69
C LEU A 6 -4.42 3.85 -13.78
N GLU A 7 -4.32 4.24 -15.06
CA GLU A 7 -4.19 3.27 -16.14
C GLU A 7 -2.72 2.84 -16.30
N GLY A 8 -2.48 1.53 -16.26
CA GLY A 8 -1.18 0.91 -16.54
C GLY A 8 -0.28 0.69 -15.32
N GLN A 9 1.04 0.72 -15.55
CA GLN A 9 2.11 0.53 -14.55
C GLN A 9 2.63 1.85 -13.97
N SER A 10 1.98 2.98 -14.27
CA SER A 10 2.41 4.33 -13.89
C SER A 10 2.53 4.55 -12.39
N TRP A 11 1.85 3.75 -11.58
CA TRP A 11 1.91 3.78 -10.12
C TRP A 11 3.10 3.00 -9.54
N ILE A 12 3.76 2.15 -10.34
CA ILE A 12 4.87 1.31 -9.89
C ILE A 12 6.14 2.16 -9.80
N GLY A 13 6.66 2.29 -8.57
CA GLY A 13 7.82 3.11 -8.27
C GLY A 13 7.47 4.56 -7.89
N GLU A 14 6.21 4.98 -8.06
CA GLU A 14 5.76 6.26 -7.52
C GLU A 14 5.54 6.17 -6.00
N ARG A 15 5.95 7.22 -5.28
CA ARG A 15 5.66 7.38 -3.85
C ARG A 15 4.47 8.29 -3.68
N MET A 16 3.65 8.00 -2.66
CA MET A 16 2.60 8.94 -2.26
C MET A 16 3.20 10.29 -1.89
N ASP A 17 2.58 11.35 -2.38
CA ASP A 17 2.94 12.73 -2.04
C ASP A 17 2.74 12.96 -0.53
N LYS A 18 3.83 13.32 0.16
CA LYS A 18 3.85 13.58 1.60
C LYS A 18 2.83 14.65 2.00
N ALA A 19 2.61 15.68 1.18
CA ALA A 19 1.64 16.72 1.48
C ALA A 19 0.19 16.23 1.49
N LYS A 20 -0.09 15.10 0.82
CA LYS A 20 -1.39 14.42 0.89
C LYS A 20 -1.50 13.54 2.14
N ILE A 21 -0.41 12.86 2.51
CA ILE A 21 -0.34 12.06 3.75
C ILE A 21 -0.58 12.93 4.98
N ASP A 22 0.11 14.06 5.07
CA ASP A 22 0.05 14.96 6.23
C ASP A 22 -1.34 15.59 6.43
N LYS A 23 -2.22 15.55 5.42
CA LYS A 23 -3.59 16.10 5.46
C LYS A 23 -4.66 15.05 5.75
N MET A 24 -4.31 13.77 5.79
CA MET A 24 -5.27 12.70 6.09
C MET A 24 -5.57 12.65 7.59
N SER A 25 -6.82 12.32 7.93
CA SER A 25 -7.17 12.03 9.32
C SER A 25 -6.58 10.70 9.77
N ASP A 26 -6.47 10.51 11.09
CA ASP A 26 -5.98 9.25 11.67
C ASP A 26 -6.77 8.03 11.18
N GLN A 27 -8.10 8.18 10.99
CA GLN A 27 -8.95 7.13 10.44
C GLN A 27 -8.57 6.79 8.99
N GLN A 28 -8.31 7.80 8.16
CA GLN A 28 -7.89 7.59 6.77
C GLN A 28 -6.50 6.95 6.68
N LEU A 29 -5.59 7.34 7.57
CA LEU A 29 -4.27 6.73 7.70
C LEU A 29 -4.36 5.26 8.14
N GLY A 30 -5.27 4.94 9.08
CA GLY A 30 -5.55 3.57 9.50
C GLY A 30 -6.05 2.70 8.34
N GLN A 31 -7.03 3.19 7.58
CA GLN A 31 -7.54 2.48 6.40
C GLN A 31 -6.47 2.28 5.32
N LEU A 32 -5.61 3.27 5.09
CA LEU A 32 -4.48 3.15 4.17
C LEU A 32 -3.50 2.07 4.62
N TYR A 33 -3.19 2.00 5.92
CA TYR A 33 -2.29 1.00 6.47
C TYR A 33 -2.83 -0.42 6.30
N GLU A 34 -4.10 -0.64 6.61
CA GLU A 34 -4.79 -1.94 6.42
C GLU A 34 -4.75 -2.38 4.95
N LEU A 35 -5.04 -1.46 4.02
CA LEU A 35 -4.99 -1.73 2.60
C LEU A 35 -3.59 -2.15 2.14
N MET A 36 -2.56 -1.42 2.58
CA MET A 36 -1.16 -1.74 2.23
C MET A 36 -0.73 -3.11 2.78
N GLN A 37 -1.17 -3.46 3.99
CA GLN A 37 -0.93 -4.79 4.55
C GLN A 37 -1.64 -5.89 3.76
N ALA A 38 -2.91 -5.68 3.37
CA ALA A 38 -3.67 -6.64 2.57
C ALA A 38 -3.01 -6.91 1.22
N ILE A 39 -2.52 -5.86 0.55
CA ILE A 39 -1.78 -5.99 -0.73
C ILE A 39 -0.48 -6.78 -0.52
N ARG A 40 0.33 -6.45 0.49
CA ARG A 40 1.57 -7.17 0.79
C ARG A 40 1.33 -8.63 1.10
N LYS A 41 0.32 -8.94 1.92
CA LYS A 41 -0.06 -10.31 2.26
C LYS A 41 -0.43 -11.10 1.01
N LYS A 42 -1.27 -10.53 0.15
CA LYS A 42 -1.64 -11.16 -1.13
C LYS A 42 -0.41 -11.42 -2.01
N GLN A 43 0.51 -10.46 -2.11
CA GLN A 43 1.75 -10.64 -2.87
C GLN A 43 2.66 -11.74 -2.29
N ALA A 44 2.78 -11.83 -0.97
CA ALA A 44 3.56 -12.88 -0.31
C ALA A 44 2.94 -14.27 -0.52
N GLU A 45 1.61 -14.38 -0.42
CA GLU A 45 0.87 -15.61 -0.72
C GLU A 45 1.04 -16.05 -2.18
N GLU A 46 1.04 -15.10 -3.13
CA GLU A 46 1.23 -15.36 -4.57
C GLU A 46 2.68 -15.73 -4.92
N ASN A 47 3.67 -15.17 -4.22
CA ASN A 47 5.10 -15.42 -4.46
C ASN A 47 5.66 -16.64 -3.69
N GLY A 48 4.86 -17.27 -2.82
CA GLY A 48 5.29 -18.42 -2.02
C GLY A 48 6.38 -18.11 -1.00
N GLU A 49 6.61 -16.83 -0.68
CA GLU A 49 7.53 -16.41 0.37
C GLU A 49 6.86 -16.56 1.74
N ASP A 50 7.01 -17.76 2.32
CA ASP A 50 6.77 -18.03 3.73
C ASP A 50 7.74 -17.19 4.57
N SER A 51 7.35 -15.95 4.85
CA SER A 51 8.02 -15.10 5.83
C SER A 51 7.63 -15.60 7.22
N GLY A 52 8.30 -16.67 7.67
CA GLY A 52 8.21 -17.14 9.05
C GLY A 52 8.49 -16.00 10.03
N PRO A 53 7.87 -16.02 11.23
CA PRO A 53 7.93 -14.90 12.15
C PRO A 53 9.39 -14.68 12.58
N GLU A 54 9.94 -13.51 12.26
CA GLU A 54 11.21 -13.04 12.82
C GLU A 54 10.99 -12.79 14.32
N GLN A 55 11.29 -13.81 15.12
CA GLN A 55 11.32 -13.72 16.58
C GLN A 55 12.52 -12.86 16.98
N LEU A 56 12.24 -11.72 17.61
CA LEU A 56 13.18 -10.97 18.45
C LEU A 56 12.67 -10.98 19.89
#